data_AF-A0A258M8V5-F1
#
_entry.id   AF-A0A258M8V5-F1
#
_cell.length_a   1.000
_cell.length_b   1.000
_cell.length_c   1.000
_cell.angle_alpha   90.00
_cell.angle_beta   90.00
_cell.angle_gamma   90.00
#
_symmetry.space_group_name_H-M   'P 1'
#
loop_
_entity.id
_entity.type
_entity.pdbx_description
1 polymer ?
#
loop_
_entity_poly.entity_id
_entity_poly.type
_entity_poly.pdbx_seq_one_letter_code
_entity_poly.pdbx_strand_id
1 'polypeptide(L)'
;MNSFNAGLDDQNRPEDRPQSQLGHGEASTPTPVNSMSKIRLNDAETIRMEMARLYKDMRLGRIDTQDGTRLAYVLDMVRKAHETCELQRRVEIIDQVNKIRKLK
;
A
#
# COMPACT_ATOMS: atom_id res chain seq x y z
N MET A 1 1.08 -47.63 61.52
CA MET A 1 1.16 -48.60 60.40
C MET A 1 -0.09 -48.43 59.57
N ASN A 2 0.09 -48.02 58.30
CA ASN A 2 -0.62 -48.40 57.07
C ASN A 2 -2.17 -48.39 57.08
N SER A 3 -2.92 -47.90 56.09
CA SER A 3 -2.66 -47.50 54.70
C SER A 3 -4.02 -47.37 53.96
N PHE A 4 -4.10 -46.54 52.90
CA PHE A 4 -4.96 -46.67 51.68
C PHE A 4 -6.52 -46.63 51.87
N ASN A 5 -7.39 -46.15 50.98
CA ASN A 5 -7.35 -45.57 49.63
C ASN A 5 -8.71 -44.89 49.31
N ALA A 6 -8.70 -43.92 48.38
CA ALA A 6 -9.62 -43.61 47.27
C ALA A 6 -11.18 -43.60 47.38
N GLY A 7 -11.77 -42.55 46.74
CA GLY A 7 -13.09 -42.55 46.07
C GLY A 7 -14.00 -41.36 46.48
N LEU A 8 -14.05 -40.26 45.71
CA LEU A 8 -15.12 -39.89 44.72
C LEU A 8 -16.44 -39.48 45.45
N ASP A 9 -17.03 -38.28 45.31
CA ASP A 9 -17.53 -37.57 44.12
C ASP A 9 -17.62 -36.03 44.40
N ASP A 10 -17.08 -35.17 43.55
CA ASP A 10 -17.78 -34.33 42.55
C ASP A 10 -19.08 -33.63 43.02
N GLN A 11 -19.06 -32.29 43.11
CA GLN A 11 -20.08 -31.38 42.55
C GLN A 11 -19.82 -29.91 42.94
N ASN A 12 -19.55 -29.06 41.93
CA ASN A 12 -19.89 -27.61 41.82
C ASN A 12 -19.19 -26.60 42.78
N ARG A 13 -18.62 -25.45 42.39
CA ARG A 13 -18.63 -24.60 41.18
C ARG A 13 -17.57 -23.49 41.41
N PRO A 14 -16.89 -22.95 40.37
CA PRO A 14 -15.86 -21.92 40.52
C PRO A 14 -16.49 -20.53 40.58
N GLU A 15 -15.95 -19.60 41.36
CA GLU A 15 -16.21 -18.17 41.18
C GLU A 15 -14.87 -17.43 41.17
N ASP A 16 -14.70 -16.77 40.04
CA ASP A 16 -13.47 -16.24 39.50
C ASP A 16 -12.99 -14.98 40.22
N ARG A 17 -11.67 -14.85 40.27
CA ARG A 17 -10.99 -13.60 40.58
C ARG A 17 -10.88 -12.80 39.28
N PRO A 18 -11.32 -11.52 39.23
CA PRO A 18 -10.76 -10.60 38.25
C PRO A 18 -10.02 -9.47 38.97
N GLN A 19 -8.70 -9.61 38.99
CA GLN A 19 -7.76 -8.53 39.25
C GLN A 19 -7.58 -7.80 37.91
N SER A 20 -8.52 -6.93 37.55
CA SER A 20 -8.44 -6.15 36.30
C SER A 20 -7.53 -4.95 36.51
N GLN A 21 -6.25 -5.12 36.14
CA GLN A 21 -5.32 -4.04 35.84
C GLN A 21 -5.94 -3.16 34.74
N LEU A 22 -6.33 -1.93 35.10
CA LEU A 22 -6.65 -0.88 34.15
C LEU A 22 -5.34 -0.35 33.53
N GLY A 23 -4.80 -1.09 32.57
CA GLY A 23 -3.88 -0.53 31.60
C GLY A 23 -4.65 0.42 30.69
N HIS A 24 -4.52 1.73 30.91
CA HIS A 24 -4.93 2.73 29.93
C HIS A 24 -4.03 2.56 28.70
N GLY A 25 -4.46 1.72 27.76
CA GLY A 25 -3.98 1.78 26.39
C GLY A 25 -4.41 3.13 25.83
N GLU A 26 -3.43 4.02 25.62
CA GLU A 26 -3.62 5.26 24.88
C GLU A 26 -4.25 4.89 23.53
N ALA A 27 -5.54 5.18 23.40
CA ALA A 27 -6.24 5.14 22.14
C ALA A 27 -5.61 6.20 21.23
N SER A 28 -4.61 5.78 20.46
CA SER A 28 -4.13 6.53 19.31
C SER A 28 -5.32 6.68 18.37
N THR A 29 -6.00 7.82 18.45
CA THR A 29 -7.05 8.19 17.52
C THR A 29 -6.46 8.11 16.12
N PRO A 30 -6.99 7.27 15.19
CA PRO A 30 -6.49 7.29 13.83
C PRO A 30 -6.84 8.65 13.25
N THR A 31 -5.83 9.51 13.09
CA THR A 31 -5.98 10.79 12.39
C THR A 31 -6.54 10.46 11.01
N PRO A 32 -7.69 11.03 10.60
CA PRO A 32 -8.22 10.78 9.29
C PRO A 32 -7.25 11.41 8.28
N VAL A 33 -6.40 10.59 7.67
CA VAL A 33 -5.58 10.96 6.51
C VAL A 33 -6.48 11.11 5.29
N ASN A 34 -7.46 12.01 5.38
CA ASN A 34 -8.12 12.56 4.21
C ASN A 34 -7.24 13.67 3.63
N SER A 35 -5.98 13.34 3.33
CA SER A 35 -5.35 13.98 2.19
C SER A 35 -5.77 13.10 1.03
N MET A 36 -6.70 13.59 0.23
CA MET A 36 -6.82 13.16 -1.16
C MET A 36 -5.45 13.51 -1.78
N SER A 37 -4.48 12.62 -1.57
CA SER A 37 -3.06 12.86 -1.83
C SER A 37 -2.96 13.13 -3.31
N LYS A 38 -2.64 14.39 -3.64
CA LYS A 38 -2.59 14.87 -5.02
C LYS A 38 -1.76 13.87 -5.84
N ILE A 39 -2.42 13.15 -6.74
CA ILE A 39 -1.78 12.11 -7.55
C ILE A 39 -0.72 12.81 -8.39
N ARG A 40 0.55 12.47 -8.15
CA ARG A 40 1.68 13.06 -8.88
C ARG A 40 1.97 12.19 -10.10
N LEU A 41 1.70 12.74 -11.28
CA LEU A 41 1.93 12.06 -12.56
C LEU A 41 3.02 12.77 -13.38
N ASN A 42 4.02 13.30 -12.69
CA ASN A 42 5.02 14.18 -13.29
C ASN A 42 6.17 13.40 -13.95
N ASP A 43 6.39 12.15 -13.53
CA ASP A 43 7.45 11.29 -14.04
C ASP A 43 7.00 9.83 -14.12
N ALA A 44 7.75 9.01 -14.87
CA ALA A 44 7.41 7.61 -15.05
C ALA A 44 7.48 6.80 -13.75
N GLU A 45 8.34 7.17 -12.79
CA GLU A 45 8.49 6.47 -11.52
C GLU A 45 7.25 6.64 -10.65
N THR A 46 6.77 7.88 -10.49
CA THR A 46 5.58 8.15 -9.68
C THR A 46 4.34 7.50 -10.29
N ILE A 47 4.24 7.48 -11.63
CA ILE A 47 3.15 6.78 -12.32
C ILE A 47 3.23 5.26 -12.06
N ARG A 48 4.43 4.66 -12.07
CA ARG A 48 4.61 3.24 -11.69
C ARG A 48 4.18 2.95 -10.26
N MET A 49 4.53 3.82 -9.32
CA MET A 49 4.12 3.67 -7.92
C MET A 49 2.60 3.75 -7.76
N GLU A 50 1.93 4.66 -8.44
CA GLU A 50 0.47 4.76 -8.42
C GLU A 50 -0.21 3.55 -9.07
N MET A 51 0.34 2.99 -10.16
CA MET A 51 -0.16 1.73 -10.72
C MET A 51 -0.01 0.56 -9.71
N ALA A 52 1.12 0.48 -8.99
CA ALA A 52 1.33 -0.54 -7.97
C ALA A 52 0.38 -0.36 -6.78
N ARG A 53 0.10 0.88 -6.38
CA ARG A 53 -0.91 1.20 -5.36
C ARG A 53 -2.31 0.78 -5.82
N LEU A 54 -2.69 1.13 -7.04
CA LEU A 54 -3.97 0.77 -7.63
C LEU A 54 -4.16 -0.75 -7.69
N TYR A 55 -3.11 -1.50 -8.05
CA TYR A 55 -3.12 -2.96 -8.00
C TYR A 55 -3.38 -3.49 -6.58
N LYS A 56 -2.72 -2.93 -5.57
CA LYS A 56 -2.96 -3.31 -4.16
C LYS A 56 -4.41 -3.02 -3.75
N ASP A 57 -4.95 -1.86 -4.12
CA ASP A 57 -6.32 -1.50 -3.77
C ASP A 57 -7.36 -2.41 -4.46
N MET A 58 -7.12 -2.83 -5.70
CA MET A 58 -7.92 -3.89 -6.35
C MET A 58 -7.80 -5.23 -5.63
N ARG A 59 -6.57 -5.63 -5.25
CA ARG A 59 -6.34 -6.92 -4.58
C ARG A 59 -6.96 -7.00 -3.19
N LEU A 60 -7.06 -5.85 -2.50
CA LEU A 60 -7.71 -5.71 -1.20
C LEU A 60 -9.23 -5.50 -1.32
N GLY A 61 -9.80 -5.45 -2.53
CA GLY A 61 -11.23 -5.24 -2.76
C GLY A 61 -11.72 -3.84 -2.41
N ARG A 62 -10.82 -2.86 -2.32
CA ARG A 62 -11.19 -1.45 -2.05
C ARG A 62 -11.71 -0.73 -3.29
N ILE A 63 -11.28 -1.19 -4.46
CA ILE A 63 -11.70 -0.70 -5.77
C ILE A 63 -12.14 -1.92 -6.58
N ASP A 64 -13.25 -1.79 -7.31
CA ASP A 64 -13.67 -2.83 -8.24
C ASP A 64 -12.60 -3.09 -9.31
N THR A 65 -12.41 -4.35 -9.70
CA THR A 65 -11.33 -4.72 -10.63
C THR A 65 -11.55 -4.13 -12.01
N GLN A 66 -12.79 -3.97 -12.46
CA GLN A 66 -13.12 -3.37 -13.75
C GLN A 66 -12.75 -1.88 -13.76
N ASP A 67 -13.12 -1.15 -12.72
CA ASP A 67 -12.80 0.28 -12.60
C ASP A 67 -11.30 0.50 -12.40
N GLY A 68 -10.65 -0.34 -11.59
CA GLY A 68 -9.20 -0.30 -11.41
C GLY A 68 -8.44 -0.61 -12.71
N THR A 69 -8.94 -1.52 -13.55
CA THR A 69 -8.33 -1.78 -14.87
C THR A 69 -8.43 -0.58 -15.81
N ARG A 70 -9.58 0.12 -15.81
CA ARG A 70 -9.76 1.36 -16.59
C ARG A 70 -8.80 2.45 -16.12
N LEU A 71 -8.65 2.63 -14.81
CA LEU A 71 -7.69 3.58 -14.25
C LEU A 71 -6.24 3.21 -14.60
N ALA A 72 -5.88 1.94 -14.52
CA ALA A 72 -4.55 1.45 -14.90
C ALA A 72 -4.23 1.74 -16.37
N TYR A 73 -5.22 1.58 -17.26
CA TYR A 73 -5.07 1.92 -18.68
C TYR A 73 -4.76 3.42 -18.87
N VAL A 74 -5.48 4.31 -18.19
CA VAL A 74 -5.21 5.76 -18.27
C VAL A 74 -3.81 6.08 -17.74
N LEU A 75 -3.40 5.51 -16.61
CA LEU A 75 -2.05 5.69 -16.07
C LEU A 75 -0.97 5.19 -17.04
N ASP A 76 -1.21 4.07 -17.72
CA ASP A 76 -0.31 3.53 -18.73
C ASP A 76 -0.17 4.48 -19.94
N MET A 77 -1.26 5.08 -20.40
CA MET A 77 -1.22 6.08 -21.47
C MET A 77 -0.41 7.32 -21.06
N VAL A 78 -0.60 7.81 -19.83
CA VAL A 78 0.17 8.96 -19.31
C VAL A 78 1.65 8.60 -19.20
N ARG A 79 2.00 7.39 -18.73
CA ARG A 79 3.39 6.92 -18.67
C ARG A 79 4.03 6.91 -20.05
N LYS A 80 3.35 6.36 -21.05
CA LYS A 80 3.81 6.30 -22.45
C LYS A 80 4.03 7.69 -23.04
N ALA A 81 3.12 8.63 -22.78
CA ALA A 81 3.26 10.00 -23.23
C ALA A 81 4.51 10.67 -22.61
N HIS A 82 4.72 10.50 -21.30
CA HIS A 82 5.91 11.01 -20.62
C HIS A 82 7.20 10.40 -21.19
N GLU A 83 7.27 9.07 -21.31
CA GLU A 83 8.42 8.37 -21.91
C GLU A 83 8.71 8.86 -23.33
N THR A 84 7.66 9.08 -24.14
CA THR A 84 7.80 9.59 -25.51
C THR A 84 8.39 11.01 -25.53
N CYS A 85 7.89 11.91 -24.70
CA CYS A 85 8.41 13.27 -24.58
C CYS A 85 9.88 13.29 -24.12
N GLU A 86 10.25 12.45 -23.15
CA GLU A 86 11.63 12.32 -22.68
C GLU A 86 12.57 11.81 -23.77
N LEU A 87 12.14 10.79 -24.51
CA LEU A 87 12.92 10.23 -25.62
C LEU A 87 13.11 11.27 -26.73
N GLN A 88 12.06 11.99 -27.10
CA GLN A 88 12.13 13.02 -28.11
C GLN A 88 13.10 14.14 -27.73
N ARG A 89 13.04 14.62 -26.48
CA ARG A 89 14.01 15.60 -25.96
C ARG A 89 15.45 15.09 -26.04
N ARG A 90 15.68 13.83 -25.69
CA ARG A 90 17.03 13.23 -25.76
C ARG A 90 17.54 13.13 -27.21
N VAL A 91 16.68 12.75 -28.15
CA VAL A 91 17.01 12.72 -29.59
C VAL A 91 17.38 14.11 -30.09
N GLU A 92 16.58 15.13 -29.76
CA GLU A 92 16.85 16.52 -30.15
C GLU A 92 18.20 17.03 -29.63
N ILE A 93 18.54 16.70 -28.38
CA ILE A 93 19.85 17.03 -27.79
C ILE A 93 20.98 16.35 -28.57
N ILE A 94 20.84 15.06 -28.87
CA ILE A 94 21.84 14.29 -29.63
C ILE A 94 22.04 14.90 -31.03
N ASP A 95 20.95 15.22 -31.73
CA ASP A 95 20.99 15.84 -33.05
C ASP A 95 21.66 17.21 -33.01
N GLN A 96 21.39 18.01 -31.98
CA GLN A 96 22.04 19.31 -31.79
C GLN A 96 23.54 19.17 -31.57
N VAL A 97 23.97 18.23 -30.73
CA VAL A 97 25.40 17.94 -30.51
C VAL A 97 26.08 17.47 -31.79
N ASN A 98 25.42 16.61 -32.57
CA ASN A 98 25.95 16.12 -33.84
C ASN A 98 26.07 17.22 -34.89
N LYS A 99 25.10 18.15 -34.98
CA LYS A 99 25.20 19.33 -35.84
C LYS A 99 26.40 20.20 -35.48
N ILE A 100 26.61 20.47 -34.20
CA ILE A 100 27.76 21.25 -33.71
C ILE A 100 29.08 20.57 -34.10
N ARG A 101 29.17 19.24 -33.97
CA ARG A 101 30.38 18.48 -34.35
C ARG A 101 30.65 18.50 -35.85
N LYS A 102 29.62 18.47 -36.69
CA LYS A 102 29.77 18.52 -38.17
C LYS A 102 30.16 19.90 -38.70
N LEU A 103 29.97 20.95 -37.91
CA LEU A 103 30.31 22.34 -38.26
C LEU A 103 31.74 22.73 -37.82
N LYS A 104 32.43 21.87 -37.06
CA LYS A 104 33.84 22.03 -36.69
C LYS A 104 34.71 21.16 -37.58
#